data_AF-A0A1T4LIK8-F1
#
_entry.id   AF-A0A1T4LIK8-F1
#
_cell.length_a   1.000
_cell.length_b   1.000
_cell.length_c   1.000
_cell.angle_alpha   90.00
_cell.angle_beta   90.00
_cell.angle_gamma   90.00
#
_symmetry.space_group_name_H-M   'P 1'
#
loop_
_entity.id
_entity.type
_entity.pdbx_description
1 polymer ?
#
loop_
_entity_poly.entity_id
_entity_poly.type
_entity_poly.pdbx_seq_one_letter_code
_entity_poly.pdbx_strand_id
1 'polypeptide(L)'
;MGSIVKAHCSECNETYTYVFGLVQDLMPYQTFLNLYAKKQKDLFSEDIFKEVLYDELETDIMFMLKDKEEQEEILNRNYKNVLNFFSEEEKKLIKSNILLSGEIESYPVFRLDSDPSKREIYNVPLVKLKFMNADEYTRTYNPYVYYVQFTEEHDRLTCPRHGKLTAELVSEKDA
;
A
#
# COMPACT_ATOMS: atom_id res chain seq x y z
N MET A 1 1.28 6.71 8.72
CA MET A 1 1.06 8.04 8.11
C MET A 1 1.90 8.07 6.86
N GLY A 2 1.30 8.38 5.71
CA GLY A 2 2.02 8.52 4.45
C GLY A 2 2.53 9.94 4.26
N SER A 3 3.49 10.13 3.36
CA SER A 3 4.01 11.45 3.00
C SER A 3 4.12 11.63 1.48
N ILE A 4 3.87 12.85 1.04
CA ILE A 4 4.09 13.31 -0.33
C ILE A 4 5.31 14.22 -0.32
N VAL A 5 6.37 13.73 -0.92
CA VAL A 5 7.67 14.39 -1.01
C VAL A 5 7.85 14.97 -2.40
N LYS A 6 8.11 16.27 -2.50
CA LYS A 6 8.56 16.92 -3.74
C LYS A 6 10.05 17.17 -3.67
N ALA A 7 10.78 16.78 -4.71
CA ALA A 7 12.21 17.01 -4.79
C ALA A 7 12.63 17.46 -6.19
N HIS A 8 13.67 18.29 -6.25
CA HIS A 8 14.21 18.87 -7.47
C HIS A 8 15.58 18.27 -7.79
N CYS A 9 15.75 17.75 -9.01
CA CYS A 9 17.01 17.18 -9.44
C CYS A 9 17.94 18.24 -10.02
N SER A 10 19.10 18.43 -9.38
CA SER A 10 20.11 19.42 -9.79
C SER A 10 20.81 19.07 -11.11
N GLU A 11 20.74 17.83 -11.58
CA GLU A 11 21.39 17.40 -12.83
C GLU A 11 20.49 17.59 -14.06
N CYS A 12 19.19 17.26 -13.97
CA CYS A 12 18.26 17.38 -15.11
C CYS A 12 17.29 18.56 -14.99
N ASN A 13 17.35 19.33 -13.91
CA ASN A 13 16.47 20.47 -13.61
C ASN A 13 14.97 20.12 -13.61
N GLU A 14 14.63 18.88 -13.27
CA GLU A 14 13.24 18.40 -13.18
C GLU A 14 12.78 18.29 -11.73
N THR A 15 11.48 18.40 -11.52
CA THR A 15 10.86 18.20 -10.20
C THR A 15 10.03 16.93 -10.21
N TYR A 16 10.22 16.10 -9.18
CA TYR A 16 9.54 14.82 -9.02
C TYR A 16 8.69 14.83 -7.76
N THR A 17 7.60 14.06 -7.79
CA THR A 17 6.75 13.79 -6.63
C THR A 17 6.88 12.32 -6.26
N TYR A 18 7.16 12.05 -4.99
CA TYR A 18 7.30 10.73 -4.41
C TYR A 18 6.23 10.59 -3.34
N VAL A 19 5.64 9.40 -3.24
CA VAL A 19 4.64 9.12 -2.20
C VAL A 19 5.12 7.92 -1.41
N PHE A 20 5.25 8.07 -0.10
CA PHE A 20 5.74 7.02 0.80
C PHE A 20 4.69 6.67 1.87
N GLY A 21 4.77 5.46 2.41
CA GLY A 21 4.01 5.05 3.58
C GLY A 21 2.54 4.74 3.31
N LEU A 22 1.76 4.63 4.39
CA LEU A 22 0.34 4.28 4.31
C LEU A 22 -0.51 5.50 3.89
N VAL A 23 -0.96 5.50 2.63
CA VAL A 23 -1.86 6.51 2.06
C VAL A 23 -3.33 6.10 2.18
N GLN A 24 -4.24 7.07 2.08
CA GLN A 24 -5.69 6.86 2.24
C GLN A 24 -6.25 5.71 1.39
N ASP A 25 -5.81 5.60 0.14
CA ASP A 25 -6.27 4.57 -0.80
C ASP A 25 -5.88 3.14 -0.38
N LEU A 26 -4.85 2.99 0.46
CA LEU A 26 -4.38 1.69 0.97
C LEU A 26 -4.99 1.32 2.33
N MET A 27 -5.67 2.26 2.99
CA MET A 27 -6.31 2.04 4.29
C MET A 27 -7.28 0.86 4.32
N PRO A 28 -8.16 0.64 3.30
CA PRO A 28 -9.07 -0.51 3.33
C PRO A 28 -8.34 -1.86 3.40
N TYR A 29 -7.21 -1.98 2.71
CA TYR A 29 -6.40 -3.20 2.70
C TYR A 29 -5.63 -3.38 4.01
N GLN A 30 -5.14 -2.29 4.60
CA GLN A 30 -4.51 -2.32 5.92
C GLN A 30 -5.51 -2.75 7.00
N THR A 31 -6.72 -2.19 6.95
CA THR A 31 -7.82 -2.58 7.85
C THR A 31 -8.16 -4.06 7.68
N PHE A 32 -8.23 -4.55 6.44
CA PHE A 32 -8.45 -5.97 6.17
C PHE A 32 -7.38 -6.86 6.84
N LEU A 33 -6.09 -6.57 6.65
CA LEU A 33 -5.01 -7.36 7.27
C LEU A 33 -5.07 -7.32 8.80
N ASN A 34 -5.38 -6.16 9.38
CA ASN A 34 -5.55 -6.01 10.83
C ASN A 34 -6.73 -6.83 11.35
N LEU A 35 -7.87 -6.81 10.65
CA LEU A 35 -9.04 -7.62 10.99
C LEU A 35 -8.74 -9.11 10.86
N TYR A 36 -8.04 -9.52 9.79
CA TYR A 36 -7.64 -10.91 9.59
C TYR A 36 -6.74 -11.39 10.73
N ALA A 37 -5.72 -10.60 11.09
CA ALA A 37 -4.82 -10.90 12.20
C ALA A 37 -5.52 -10.91 13.57
N LYS A 38 -6.51 -10.05 13.78
CA LYS A 38 -7.28 -9.98 15.05
C LYS A 38 -8.28 -11.13 15.18
N LYS A 39 -8.99 -11.46 14.10
CA LYS A 39 -10.14 -12.37 14.13
C LYS A 39 -9.78 -13.80 13.75
N GLN A 40 -8.70 -14.01 12.98
CA GLN A 40 -8.25 -15.32 12.50
C GLN A 40 -9.37 -16.12 11.81
N LYS A 41 -10.23 -15.42 11.04
CA LYS A 41 -11.32 -15.99 10.22
C LYS A 41 -10.96 -15.86 8.73
N ASP A 42 -11.51 -16.71 7.86
CA ASP A 42 -11.34 -16.57 6.41
C ASP A 42 -12.13 -15.39 5.85
N LEU A 43 -11.56 -14.19 5.95
CA LEU A 43 -12.17 -12.95 5.43
C LEU A 43 -12.12 -12.84 3.89
N PHE A 44 -11.63 -13.87 3.18
CA PHE A 44 -11.83 -13.97 1.73
C PHE A 44 -13.11 -14.73 1.38
N SER A 45 -13.89 -15.18 2.37
CA SER A 45 -15.28 -15.57 2.20
C SER A 45 -16.15 -14.33 2.36
N GLU A 46 -17.00 -14.04 1.36
CA GLU A 46 -17.81 -12.83 1.32
C GLU A 46 -18.71 -12.67 2.55
N ASP A 47 -19.44 -13.72 2.92
CA ASP A 47 -20.36 -13.68 4.06
C ASP A 47 -19.62 -13.40 5.37
N ILE A 48 -18.47 -14.06 5.58
CA ILE A 48 -17.63 -13.87 6.77
C ILE A 48 -17.03 -12.45 6.78
N PHE A 49 -16.57 -11.96 5.63
CA PHE A 49 -16.04 -10.61 5.49
C PHE A 49 -17.09 -9.56 5.86
N LYS A 50 -18.31 -9.68 5.30
CA LYS A 50 -19.39 -8.73 5.55
C LYS A 50 -19.80 -8.71 7.02
N GLU A 51 -19.97 -9.88 7.64
CA GLU A 51 -20.26 -10.00 9.08
C GLU A 51 -19.18 -9.27 9.90
N VAL A 52 -17.91 -9.60 9.69
CA VAL A 52 -16.80 -9.06 10.49
C VAL A 52 -16.60 -7.56 10.25
N LEU A 53 -16.72 -7.09 9.02
CA LEU A 53 -16.54 -5.68 8.70
C LEU A 53 -17.73 -4.85 9.20
N TYR A 54 -18.96 -5.37 9.11
CA TYR A 54 -20.13 -4.71 9.68
C TYR A 54 -19.97 -4.53 11.19
N ASP A 55 -19.57 -5.58 11.92
CA ASP A 55 -19.32 -5.51 13.36
C ASP A 55 -18.28 -4.45 13.73
N GLU A 56 -17.23 -4.29 12.91
CA GLU A 56 -16.20 -3.26 13.15
C GLU A 56 -16.73 -1.84 12.84
N LEU A 57 -17.62 -1.71 11.86
CA LEU A 57 -18.22 -0.42 11.45
C LEU A 57 -19.47 -0.04 12.23
N GLU A 58 -20.03 -0.93 13.06
CA GLU A 58 -21.25 -0.65 13.84
C GLU A 58 -21.05 0.54 14.81
N THR A 59 -19.81 0.81 15.20
CA THR A 59 -19.45 1.97 16.05
C THR A 59 -19.21 3.26 15.26
N ASP A 60 -19.13 3.19 13.93
CA ASP A 60 -18.98 4.36 13.06
C ASP A 60 -20.35 5.00 12.79
N ILE A 61 -20.60 6.15 13.42
CA ILE A 61 -21.85 6.91 13.26
C ILE A 61 -22.12 7.23 11.78
N MET A 62 -21.09 7.54 10.99
CA MET A 62 -21.27 7.90 9.58
C MET A 62 -21.69 6.69 8.73
N PHE A 63 -21.27 5.48 9.11
CA PHE A 63 -21.74 4.25 8.49
C PHE A 63 -23.17 3.91 8.94
N MET A 64 -23.47 4.06 10.24
CA MET A 64 -24.79 3.73 10.80
C MET A 64 -25.91 4.69 10.38
N LEU A 65 -25.57 5.92 9.96
CA LEU A 65 -26.53 6.88 9.40
C LEU A 65 -26.94 6.59 7.95
N LYS A 66 -26.22 5.69 7.27
CA LYS A 66 -26.54 5.26 5.91
C LYS A 66 -27.73 4.30 5.91
N ASP A 67 -28.47 4.28 4.81
CA ASP A 67 -29.49 3.26 4.64
C ASP A 67 -28.86 1.88 4.39
N LYS A 68 -29.69 0.83 4.47
CA LYS A 68 -29.22 -0.56 4.33
C LYS A 68 -28.64 -0.86 2.95
N GLU A 69 -29.12 -0.20 1.90
CA GLU A 69 -28.63 -0.42 0.54
C GLU A 69 -27.24 0.18 0.39
N GLU A 70 -27.03 1.41 0.85
CA GLU A 70 -25.73 2.07 0.88
C GLU A 70 -24.70 1.32 1.74
N GLN A 71 -25.12 0.81 2.91
CA GLN A 71 -24.26 -0.01 3.78
C GLN A 71 -23.78 -1.27 3.05
N GLU A 72 -24.70 -1.98 2.42
CA GLU A 72 -24.42 -3.20 1.66
C GLU A 72 -23.52 -2.91 0.45
N GLU A 73 -23.72 -1.78 -0.26
CA GLU A 73 -22.84 -1.34 -1.33
C GLU A 73 -21.41 -1.08 -0.85
N ILE A 74 -21.24 -0.44 0.31
CA ILE A 74 -19.92 -0.18 0.91
C ILE A 74 -19.22 -1.50 1.23
N LEU A 75 -19.91 -2.43 1.87
CA LEU A 75 -19.35 -3.75 2.21
C LEU A 75 -18.96 -4.52 0.96
N ASN A 76 -19.83 -4.56 -0.05
CA ASN A 76 -19.58 -5.21 -1.34
C ASN A 76 -18.39 -4.62 -2.07
N ARG A 77 -18.30 -3.29 -2.12
CA ARG A 77 -17.19 -2.59 -2.78
C ARG A 77 -15.87 -2.88 -2.07
N ASN A 78 -15.85 -2.82 -0.73
CA ASN A 78 -14.66 -3.11 0.05
C ASN A 78 -14.20 -4.56 -0.13
N TYR A 79 -15.13 -5.52 -0.13
CA TYR A 79 -14.83 -6.92 -0.39
C TYR A 79 -14.20 -7.13 -1.78
N LYS A 80 -14.81 -6.57 -2.83
CA LYS A 80 -14.27 -6.64 -4.21
C LYS A 80 -12.88 -6.02 -4.32
N ASN A 81 -12.67 -4.86 -3.69
CA ASN A 81 -11.37 -4.20 -3.69
C ASN A 81 -10.30 -5.09 -3.04
N VAL A 82 -10.59 -5.64 -1.86
CA VAL A 82 -9.68 -6.57 -1.16
C VAL A 82 -9.39 -7.80 -2.02
N LEU A 83 -10.42 -8.42 -2.59
CA LEU A 83 -10.26 -9.61 -3.42
C LEU A 83 -9.39 -9.35 -4.65
N ASN A 84 -9.46 -8.15 -5.23
CA ASN A 84 -8.66 -7.79 -6.41
C ASN A 84 -7.24 -7.29 -6.06
N PHE A 85 -7.02 -6.80 -4.85
CA PHE A 85 -5.73 -6.25 -4.43
C PHE A 85 -4.68 -7.32 -4.10
N PHE A 86 -5.10 -8.41 -3.45
CA PHE A 86 -4.20 -9.51 -3.11
C PHE A 86 -4.12 -10.49 -4.27
N SER A 87 -2.91 -10.97 -4.57
CA SER A 87 -2.68 -12.06 -5.52
C SER A 87 -3.20 -13.39 -4.97
N GLU A 88 -3.42 -14.38 -5.85
CA GLU A 88 -3.84 -15.72 -5.41
C GLU A 88 -2.81 -16.40 -4.50
N GLU A 89 -1.52 -16.12 -4.69
CA GLU A 89 -0.46 -16.60 -3.82
C GLU A 89 -0.57 -16.00 -2.41
N GLU A 90 -0.76 -14.68 -2.32
CA GLU A 90 -0.96 -13.98 -1.04
C GLU A 90 -2.21 -14.47 -0.32
N LYS A 91 -3.33 -14.62 -1.05
CA LYS A 91 -4.57 -15.18 -0.48
C LYS A 91 -4.32 -16.56 0.09
N LYS A 92 -3.62 -17.43 -0.63
CA LYS A 92 -3.27 -18.78 -0.18
C LYS A 92 -2.41 -18.73 1.08
N LEU A 93 -1.35 -17.93 1.09
CA LEU A 93 -0.46 -17.75 2.24
C LEU A 93 -1.21 -17.28 3.48
N ILE A 94 -2.08 -16.29 3.35
CA ILE A 94 -2.88 -15.74 4.44
C ILE A 94 -3.87 -16.79 4.97
N LYS A 95 -4.53 -17.55 4.09
CA LYS A 95 -5.46 -18.62 4.50
C LYS A 95 -4.79 -19.81 5.17
N SER A 96 -3.56 -20.16 4.78
CA SER A 96 -2.89 -21.37 5.28
C SER A 96 -2.11 -21.16 6.57
N ASN A 97 -1.95 -19.91 7.03
CA ASN A 97 -1.08 -19.57 8.15
C ASN A 97 -1.77 -18.62 9.14
N ILE A 98 -1.33 -18.63 10.39
CA ILE A 98 -1.76 -17.65 11.40
C ILE A 98 -1.01 -16.35 11.14
N LEU A 99 -1.71 -15.37 10.58
CA LEU A 99 -1.19 -14.02 10.33
C LEU A 99 -1.08 -13.26 11.66
N LEU A 100 0.13 -12.88 12.07
CA LEU A 100 0.36 -12.07 13.27
C LEU A 100 0.17 -10.58 12.99
N SER A 101 0.69 -10.11 11.87
CA SER A 101 0.60 -8.72 11.45
C SER A 101 0.79 -8.60 9.94
N GLY A 102 0.23 -7.54 9.37
CA GLY A 102 0.46 -7.15 7.99
C GLY A 102 0.67 -5.64 7.90
N GLU A 103 1.54 -5.23 7.00
CA GLU A 103 1.84 -3.83 6.73
C GLU A 103 1.72 -3.57 5.22
N ILE A 104 1.05 -2.46 4.88
CA ILE A 104 0.91 -2.00 3.51
C ILE A 104 1.39 -0.55 3.44
N GLU A 105 2.30 -0.30 2.50
CA GLU A 105 2.81 1.04 2.24
C GLU A 105 2.88 1.31 0.74
N SER A 106 2.58 2.55 0.36
CA SER A 106 2.88 3.05 -0.97
C SER A 106 4.38 3.33 -1.03
N TYR A 107 5.04 2.79 -2.04
CA TYR A 107 6.47 3.02 -2.24
C TYR A 107 6.74 3.53 -3.66
N PRO A 108 7.54 4.60 -3.82
CA PRO A 108 7.82 5.17 -5.12
C PRO A 108 8.91 4.37 -5.84
N VAL A 109 8.66 4.12 -7.12
CA VAL A 109 9.49 3.31 -7.99
C VAL A 109 9.58 3.92 -9.38
N PHE A 110 10.53 3.47 -10.18
CA PHE A 110 10.56 3.74 -11.62
C PHE A 110 11.04 2.51 -12.38
N ARG A 111 10.79 2.49 -13.69
CA ARG A 111 11.16 1.38 -14.56
C ARG A 111 12.55 1.57 -15.14
N LEU A 112 13.39 0.54 -15.06
CA LEU A 112 14.74 0.53 -15.63
C LEU A 112 14.73 0.25 -17.12
N ASP A 113 13.72 -0.46 -17.61
CA ASP A 113 13.58 -0.85 -19.01
C ASP A 113 13.00 0.25 -19.91
N SER A 114 12.60 1.40 -19.34
CA SER A 114 12.22 2.58 -20.10
C SER A 114 13.40 3.50 -20.39
N ASP A 115 13.26 4.29 -21.47
CA ASP A 115 14.18 5.36 -21.87
C ASP A 115 14.48 6.27 -20.67
N PRO A 116 15.76 6.43 -20.26
CA PRO A 116 16.13 7.24 -19.12
C PRO A 116 15.54 8.65 -19.13
N SER A 117 15.43 9.28 -20.29
CA SER A 117 14.89 10.64 -20.42
C SER A 117 13.38 10.73 -20.13
N LYS A 118 12.67 9.60 -20.23
CA LYS A 118 11.21 9.48 -20.07
C LYS A 118 10.79 8.72 -18.82
N ARG A 119 11.75 8.38 -17.93
CA ARG A 119 11.42 7.70 -16.67
C ARG A 119 10.63 8.62 -15.77
N GLU A 120 9.52 8.12 -15.27
CA GLU A 120 8.66 8.79 -14.31
C GLU A 120 8.62 7.99 -13.00
N ILE A 121 8.26 8.67 -11.92
CA ILE A 121 7.97 8.04 -10.64
C ILE A 121 6.54 7.51 -10.67
N TYR A 122 6.39 6.26 -10.28
CA TYR A 122 5.11 5.62 -10.02
C TYR A 122 5.12 5.08 -8.59
N ASN A 123 3.94 4.70 -8.10
CA ASN A 123 3.81 4.11 -6.77
C ASN A 123 3.32 2.68 -6.88
N VAL A 124 3.94 1.81 -6.08
CA VAL A 124 3.51 0.42 -5.93
C VAL A 124 3.20 0.12 -4.47
N PRO A 125 2.17 -0.67 -4.17
CA PRO A 125 1.86 -1.08 -2.81
C PRO A 125 2.77 -2.22 -2.33
N LEU A 126 3.76 -1.92 -1.49
CA LEU A 126 4.48 -2.95 -0.77
C LEU A 126 3.57 -3.59 0.26
N VAL A 127 3.62 -4.91 0.34
CA VAL A 127 2.88 -5.71 1.33
C VAL A 127 3.89 -6.56 2.08
N LYS A 128 3.92 -6.42 3.41
CA LYS A 128 4.72 -7.24 4.31
C LYS A 128 3.77 -8.02 5.21
N LEU A 129 3.91 -9.33 5.27
CA LEU A 129 3.10 -10.22 6.11
C LEU A 129 4.02 -10.98 7.05
N LYS A 130 3.63 -11.08 8.32
CA LYS A 130 4.35 -11.83 9.34
C LYS A 130 3.48 -12.93 9.90
N PHE A 131 3.98 -14.15 9.89
CA PHE A 131 3.26 -15.33 10.36
C PHE A 131 3.84 -15.88 11.66
N MET A 132 3.05 -16.68 12.37
CA MET A 132 3.43 -17.23 13.68
C MET A 132 4.68 -18.11 13.65
N ASN A 133 4.96 -18.77 12.52
CA ASN A 133 6.11 -19.64 12.32
C ASN A 133 7.42 -18.89 11.98
N ALA A 134 7.45 -17.57 12.19
CA ALA A 134 8.56 -16.67 11.84
C ALA A 134 8.82 -16.51 10.34
N ASP A 135 7.95 -17.02 9.47
CA ASP A 135 8.00 -16.70 8.05
C ASP A 135 7.52 -15.27 7.84
N GLU A 136 8.29 -14.53 7.05
CA GLU A 136 7.93 -13.20 6.58
C GLU A 136 7.79 -13.23 5.06
N TYR A 137 6.69 -12.69 4.56
CA TYR A 137 6.45 -12.50 3.14
C TYR A 137 6.55 -11.02 2.83
N THR A 138 7.29 -10.67 1.78
CA THR A 138 7.30 -9.32 1.21
C THR A 138 6.94 -9.41 -0.26
N ARG A 139 5.93 -8.64 -0.68
CA ARG A 139 5.53 -8.56 -2.09
C ARG A 139 6.69 -8.05 -2.93
N THR A 140 7.06 -8.82 -3.95
CA THR A 140 8.10 -8.46 -4.91
C THR A 140 7.50 -8.07 -6.26
N TYR A 141 8.05 -7.04 -6.87
CA TYR A 141 7.70 -6.58 -8.21
C TYR A 141 8.71 -7.05 -9.26
N ASN A 142 8.39 -6.83 -10.53
CA ASN A 142 9.23 -7.19 -11.68
C ASN A 142 10.69 -6.68 -11.48
N PRO A 143 11.73 -7.45 -11.87
CA PRO A 143 13.14 -7.06 -11.72
C PRO A 143 13.53 -5.74 -12.40
N TYR A 144 12.73 -5.22 -13.34
CA TYR A 144 12.93 -3.91 -13.95
C TYR A 144 12.36 -2.75 -13.12
N VAL A 145 11.75 -3.02 -11.97
CA VAL A 145 11.27 -1.98 -11.04
C VAL A 145 12.39 -1.62 -10.08
N TYR A 146 12.81 -0.34 -10.12
CA TYR A 146 13.78 0.22 -9.18
C TYR A 146 13.05 0.98 -8.07
N TYR A 147 13.34 0.62 -6.83
CA TYR A 147 12.82 1.30 -5.64
C TYR A 147 13.62 2.56 -5.37
N VAL A 148 12.93 3.69 -5.26
CA VAL A 148 13.58 4.96 -4.94
C VAL A 148 14.30 4.82 -3.60
N GLN A 149 15.59 5.11 -3.62
CA GLN A 149 16.43 5.23 -2.42
C GLN A 149 16.50 6.69 -1.99
N PHE A 150 16.80 6.90 -0.72
CA PHE A 150 17.01 8.20 -0.11
C PHE A 150 18.16 8.13 0.91
N THR A 151 18.76 9.28 1.22
CA THR A 151 19.78 9.43 2.28
C THR A 151 19.19 9.21 3.66
N GLU A 152 20.01 8.92 4.69
CA GLU A 152 19.51 8.74 6.06
C GLU A 152 18.82 10.01 6.60
N GLU A 153 19.28 11.17 6.16
CA GLU A 153 18.71 12.48 6.50
C GLU A 153 17.44 12.82 5.68
N HIS A 154 17.05 11.95 4.74
CA HIS A 154 15.92 12.12 3.81
C HIS A 154 15.98 13.41 2.96
N ASP A 155 17.14 14.04 2.85
CA ASP A 155 17.34 15.29 2.13
C ASP A 155 17.55 15.09 0.61
N ARG A 156 17.91 13.86 0.20
CA ARG A 156 18.15 13.48 -1.20
C ARG A 156 17.48 12.17 -1.56
N LEU A 157 16.86 12.16 -2.73
CA LEU A 157 16.14 11.02 -3.30
C LEU A 157 16.72 10.64 -4.67
N THR A 158 16.44 9.40 -5.07
CA THR A 158 16.86 8.88 -6.37
C THR A 158 16.11 9.58 -7.50
N CYS A 159 16.83 10.29 -8.38
CA CYS A 159 16.27 10.81 -9.62
C CYS A 159 15.99 9.65 -10.59
N PRO A 160 14.77 9.53 -11.15
CA PRO A 160 14.43 8.42 -12.03
C PRO A 160 15.21 8.46 -13.35
N ARG A 161 15.61 9.64 -13.84
CA ARG A 161 16.39 9.77 -15.07
C ARG A 161 17.83 9.29 -14.92
N HIS A 162 18.49 9.64 -13.82
CA HIS A 162 19.91 9.33 -13.60
C HIS A 162 20.14 8.04 -12.80
N GLY A 163 19.16 7.59 -12.01
CA GLY A 163 19.32 6.47 -11.08
C GLY A 163 20.30 6.77 -9.93
N LYS A 164 20.41 8.04 -9.53
CA LYS A 164 21.33 8.53 -8.49
C LYS A 164 20.61 9.44 -7.50
N LEU A 165 21.16 9.56 -6.29
CA LEU A 165 20.69 10.44 -5.23
C LEU A 165 21.00 11.92 -5.52
N THR A 166 20.29 12.50 -6.49
CA THR A 166 20.51 13.87 -6.98
C THR A 166 19.26 14.74 -6.89
N ALA A 167 18.11 14.19 -6.48
CA ALA A 167 16.89 14.95 -6.27
C ALA A 167 16.83 15.47 -4.83
N GLU A 168 17.00 16.77 -4.64
CA GLU A 168 17.04 17.41 -3.32
C GLU A 168 15.64 17.77 -2.85
N LEU A 169 15.34 17.51 -1.57
CA LEU A 169 14.05 17.77 -0.95
C LEU A 169 13.66 19.25 -1.08
N VAL A 170 12.45 19.50 -1.61
CA VAL A 170 11.86 20.85 -1.72
C VAL A 170 10.76 21.03 -0.68
N SER A 171 9.90 20.03 -0.52
CA SER A 171 8.80 20.06 0.45
C SER A 171 8.31 18.66 0.78
N GLU A 172 7.83 18.47 2.00
CA GLU A 172 7.12 17.27 2.44
C GLU A 172 5.78 17.68 3.07
N LYS A 173 4.75 16.89 2.83
CA LYS A 173 3.44 17.04 3.46
C LYS A 173 2.81 15.66 3.71
N ASP A 174 1.89 15.59 4.66
CA ASP A 174 1.12 14.37 4.90
C ASP A 174 0.31 13.98 3.66
N ALA A 175 0.24 12.66 3.42
CA ALA A 175 -0.50 12.04 2.31
C ALA A 175 -1.89 11.54 2.74
#